data_AF-A0A7X6R720-F1
#
_entry.id   AF-A0A7X6R720-F1
#
_cell.length_a   1.000
_cell.length_b   1.000
_cell.length_c   1.000
_cell.angle_alpha   90.00
_cell.angle_beta   90.00
_cell.angle_gamma   90.00
#
_symmetry.space_group_name_H-M   'P 1'
#
loop_
_entity.id
_entity.type
_entity.pdbx_description
1 polymer ?
#
loop_
_entity_poly.entity_id
_entity_poly.type
_entity_poly.pdbx_seq_one_letter_code
_entity_poly.pdbx_strand_id
1 'polypeptide(L)'
;MHRVPIQERPFRSEWLWFAAGVLATVAVGVWLVRPSAPTCVAASPLHEASSPSRYPVTAMTFAPIGPETSAEARYFVLGKQVSCSFPELPPDGFYAGLSTPDFGRADLCGAYLDIAGPRGSVRALVVDHCPACGPGQLDLSAAAFERIADADEGVARVGYRLVRDPQPAEELTYEVKQDSSASWFGLLFGGTGNPLREVAVRPAAGGPWRPLTRRADNYWTLSGAGPGPFTARVTDVYGNEAEITDVTVEPGRYAARTRLYSGAPSFTSAPVLATSAGTGAVASRCER
;
A
#
# COMPACT_ATOMS: atom_id res chain seq x y z
N MET A 1 -77.19 -34.57 20.63
CA MET A 1 -77.03 -33.14 20.97
C MET A 1 -76.49 -32.41 19.74
N HIS A 2 -77.37 -31.77 18.95
CA HIS A 2 -77.00 -30.92 17.82
C HIS A 2 -77.79 -29.61 17.92
N ARG A 3 -77.07 -28.48 17.84
CA ARG A 3 -77.54 -27.13 18.08
C ARG A 3 -78.29 -26.59 16.85
N VAL A 4 -79.41 -25.90 17.10
CA VAL A 4 -80.06 -24.98 16.16
C VAL A 4 -79.52 -23.57 16.45
N PRO A 5 -79.16 -22.74 15.45
CA PRO A 5 -78.84 -21.35 15.68
C PRO A 5 -80.10 -20.46 15.59
N ILE A 6 -80.25 -19.57 16.57
CA ILE A 6 -81.22 -18.47 16.58
C ILE A 6 -80.56 -17.26 15.93
N GLN A 7 -81.26 -16.62 14.98
CA GLN A 7 -80.89 -15.32 14.41
C GLN A 7 -81.19 -14.19 15.40
N GLU A 8 -80.24 -13.28 15.61
CA GLU A 8 -80.49 -11.94 16.14
C GLU A 8 -80.10 -10.88 15.10
N ARG A 9 -80.98 -9.88 14.94
CA ARG A 9 -80.86 -8.76 13.98
C ARG A 9 -79.93 -7.66 14.53
N PRO A 10 -79.17 -6.96 13.67
CA PRO A 10 -78.26 -5.90 14.10
C PRO A 10 -79.00 -4.60 14.44
N PHE A 11 -78.69 -4.02 15.61
CA PHE A 11 -79.05 -2.66 16.01
C PHE A 11 -78.01 -1.67 15.45
N ARG A 12 -78.50 -0.54 14.93
CA ARG A 12 -77.84 0.44 14.06
C ARG A 12 -76.55 1.08 14.64
N SER A 13 -75.50 1.08 13.81
CA SER A 13 -74.19 1.73 13.99
C SER A 13 -74.09 3.02 13.14
N GLU A 14 -75.11 3.88 13.18
CA GLU A 14 -75.13 5.10 12.33
C GLU A 14 -74.47 6.32 12.99
N TRP A 15 -74.15 6.27 14.30
CA TRP A 15 -73.53 7.39 15.03
C TRP A 15 -72.00 7.43 14.98
N LEU A 16 -71.33 6.31 14.69
CA LEU A 16 -69.87 6.23 14.66
C LEU A 16 -69.25 6.79 13.36
N TRP A 17 -70.02 6.86 12.28
CA TRP A 17 -69.52 7.32 10.98
C TRP A 17 -69.44 8.85 10.85
N PHE A 18 -70.25 9.60 11.60
CA PHE A 18 -70.21 11.07 11.54
C PHE A 18 -68.99 11.67 12.24
N ALA A 19 -68.48 11.04 13.31
CA ALA A 19 -67.30 11.54 14.03
C ALA A 19 -65.98 11.36 13.25
N ALA A 20 -65.86 10.29 12.46
CA ALA A 20 -64.65 10.01 11.67
C ALA A 20 -64.48 10.95 10.47
N GLY A 21 -65.59 11.44 9.88
CA GLY A 21 -65.54 12.34 8.72
C GLY A 21 -65.02 13.75 9.03
N VAL A 22 -65.27 14.26 10.23
CA VAL A 22 -64.90 15.64 10.62
C VAL A 22 -63.41 15.77 10.98
N LEU A 23 -62.78 14.72 11.52
CA LEU A 23 -61.35 14.74 11.85
C LEU A 23 -60.45 14.64 10.61
N ALA A 24 -60.90 13.97 9.54
CA ALA A 24 -60.11 13.81 8.32
C ALA A 24 -59.96 15.12 7.52
N THR A 25 -60.94 16.03 7.57
CA THR A 25 -60.90 17.29 6.78
C THR A 25 -59.99 18.35 7.40
N VAL A 26 -59.85 18.40 8.73
CA VAL A 26 -58.96 19.37 9.41
C VAL A 26 -57.47 19.02 9.20
N ALA A 27 -57.12 17.73 9.16
CA ALA A 27 -55.73 17.30 8.95
C ALA A 27 -55.20 17.62 7.53
N VAL A 28 -56.06 17.56 6.50
CA VAL A 28 -55.69 17.86 5.12
C VAL A 28 -55.49 19.37 4.90
N GLY A 29 -56.30 20.21 5.55
CA GLY A 29 -56.15 21.68 5.45
C GLY A 29 -54.82 22.20 6.00
N VAL A 30 -54.31 21.61 7.08
CA VAL A 30 -53.03 22.02 7.72
C VAL A 30 -51.81 21.57 6.91
N TRP A 31 -51.94 20.56 6.05
CA TRP A 31 -50.83 20.09 5.20
C TRP A 31 -50.67 20.92 3.92
N LEU A 32 -51.75 21.53 3.40
CA LEU A 32 -51.74 22.32 2.17
C LEU A 32 -51.24 23.78 2.35
N VAL A 33 -51.17 24.29 3.59
CA VAL A 33 -50.81 25.69 3.87
C VAL A 33 -49.49 25.80 4.64
N ARG A 34 -48.53 24.91 4.40
CA ARG A 34 -47.16 25.10 4.92
C ARG A 34 -46.41 26.11 4.03
N PRO A 35 -46.10 27.33 4.51
CA PRO A 35 -45.20 28.22 3.79
C PRO A 35 -43.82 27.58 3.71
N SER A 36 -43.26 27.52 2.51
CA SER A 36 -41.90 27.05 2.27
C SER A 36 -40.91 27.98 2.96
N ALA A 37 -39.94 27.43 3.70
CA ALA A 37 -38.84 28.20 4.25
C ALA A 37 -38.01 28.81 3.11
N PRO A 38 -37.47 30.03 3.26
CA PRO A 38 -36.63 30.66 2.24
C PRO A 38 -35.37 29.80 2.02
N THR A 39 -35.25 29.20 0.84
CA THR A 39 -34.06 28.52 0.39
C THR A 39 -33.01 29.56 -0.01
N CYS A 40 -31.95 29.67 0.78
CA CYS A 40 -30.73 30.33 0.33
C CYS A 40 -30.08 29.42 -0.72
N VAL A 41 -30.12 29.83 -1.99
CA VAL A 41 -29.34 29.22 -3.05
C VAL A 41 -27.88 29.63 -2.82
N ALA A 42 -27.09 28.74 -2.25
CA ALA A 42 -25.64 28.89 -2.32
C ALA A 42 -25.24 28.76 -3.78
N ALA A 43 -24.64 29.81 -4.34
CA ALA A 43 -24.04 29.77 -5.66
C ALA A 43 -23.02 28.63 -5.71
N SER A 44 -23.14 27.74 -6.69
CA SER A 44 -22.17 26.68 -6.93
C SER A 44 -20.79 27.33 -7.17
N PRO A 45 -19.73 26.96 -6.43
CA PRO A 45 -18.40 27.31 -6.86
C PRO A 45 -18.11 26.53 -8.14
N LEU A 46 -18.09 27.25 -9.26
CA LEU A 46 -17.46 26.78 -10.49
C LEU A 46 -15.98 26.53 -10.19
N HIS A 47 -15.51 25.34 -10.54
CA HIS A 47 -14.10 24.97 -10.61
C HIS A 47 -13.32 25.14 -9.29
N GLU A 48 -13.58 24.26 -8.33
CA GLU A 48 -12.54 23.88 -7.40
C GLU A 48 -11.60 22.91 -8.13
N ALA A 49 -10.60 23.49 -8.79
CA ALA A 49 -9.46 22.75 -9.32
C ALA A 49 -8.97 21.82 -8.22
N SER A 50 -8.93 20.52 -8.51
CA SER A 50 -8.39 19.48 -7.63
C SER A 50 -6.96 19.85 -7.26
N SER A 51 -6.82 20.53 -6.12
CA SER A 51 -5.52 20.74 -5.48
C SER A 51 -4.93 19.36 -5.23
N PRO A 52 -3.71 19.07 -5.72
CA PRO A 52 -3.05 17.83 -5.36
C PRO A 52 -2.91 17.86 -3.84
N SER A 53 -3.43 16.81 -3.22
CA SER A 53 -3.36 16.60 -1.80
C SER A 53 -1.90 16.72 -1.36
N ARG A 54 -1.56 17.84 -0.72
CA ARG A 54 -0.28 18.04 -0.04
C ARG A 54 -0.34 17.30 1.30
N TYR A 55 -0.53 15.98 1.26
CA TYR A 55 0.01 15.19 2.35
C TYR A 55 1.52 15.28 2.21
N PRO A 56 2.28 15.70 3.25
CA PRO A 56 3.70 15.48 3.22
C PRO A 56 3.88 13.97 3.03
N VAL A 57 4.42 13.58 1.88
CA VAL A 57 5.09 12.29 1.75
C VAL A 57 6.14 12.36 2.84
N THR A 58 5.86 11.74 3.99
CA THR A 58 6.88 11.50 5.00
C THR A 58 8.01 10.89 4.22
N ALA A 59 9.09 11.66 4.04
CA ALA A 59 10.32 11.12 3.51
C ALA A 59 10.53 9.86 4.34
N MET A 60 10.53 8.70 3.68
CA MET A 60 10.97 7.48 4.32
C MET A 60 12.43 7.74 4.65
N THR A 61 12.67 8.32 5.82
CA THR A 61 13.97 8.38 6.43
C THR A 61 14.21 6.96 6.87
N PHE A 62 14.70 6.15 5.94
CA PHE A 62 15.53 5.04 6.35
C PHE A 62 16.55 5.67 7.29
N ALA A 63 16.53 5.27 8.58
CA ALA A 63 17.69 5.52 9.43
C ALA A 63 18.93 5.14 8.60
N PRO A 64 20.00 5.92 8.59
CA PRO A 64 21.08 5.70 7.63
C PRO A 64 21.59 4.26 7.78
N ILE A 65 21.17 3.42 6.84
CA ILE A 65 21.71 2.07 6.65
C ILE A 65 23.06 2.33 6.00
N GLY A 66 24.02 2.68 6.84
CA GLY A 66 25.31 3.19 6.47
C GLY A 66 26.39 2.70 7.44
N PRO A 67 27.65 2.72 6.99
CA PRO A 67 28.78 2.05 7.64
C PRO A 67 29.16 2.59 9.03
N GLU A 68 28.49 3.66 9.52
CA GLU A 68 28.90 4.37 10.73
C GLU A 68 28.33 3.80 12.03
N THR A 69 27.34 2.90 11.96
CA THR A 69 26.82 2.22 13.15
C THR A 69 27.16 0.74 13.08
N SER A 70 28.01 0.28 14.00
CA SER A 70 28.21 -1.16 14.22
C SER A 70 26.88 -1.79 14.62
N ALA A 71 26.46 -2.79 13.86
CA ALA A 71 25.29 -3.61 14.14
C ALA A 71 25.69 -5.00 14.60
N GLU A 72 24.73 -5.71 15.19
CA GLU A 72 24.85 -7.13 15.49
C GLU A 72 24.24 -7.94 14.34
N ALA A 73 24.92 -8.98 13.90
CA ALA A 73 24.36 -9.98 13.01
C ALA A 73 24.33 -11.33 13.73
N ARG A 74 23.23 -12.06 13.57
CA ARG A 74 23.11 -13.48 13.92
C ARG A 74 22.75 -14.27 12.67
N TYR A 75 22.58 -15.59 12.82
CA TYR A 75 22.11 -16.40 11.71
C TYR A 75 21.04 -17.41 12.08
N PHE A 76 20.32 -17.81 11.04
CA PHE A 76 19.24 -18.78 11.12
C PHE A 76 19.28 -19.74 9.93
N VAL A 77 18.43 -20.76 10.03
CA VAL A 77 18.07 -21.63 8.91
C VAL A 77 16.70 -21.18 8.41
N LEU A 78 16.66 -20.68 7.18
CA LEU A 78 15.42 -20.22 6.56
C LEU A 78 14.35 -21.31 6.53
N GLY A 79 13.12 -20.92 6.87
CA GLY A 79 11.94 -21.73 6.65
C GLY A 79 11.58 -21.81 5.17
N LYS A 80 10.50 -22.54 4.85
CA LYS A 80 9.99 -22.67 3.47
C LYS A 80 9.37 -21.39 2.91
N GLN A 81 9.08 -20.40 3.76
CA GLN A 81 8.44 -19.15 3.42
C GLN A 81 9.19 -18.02 4.10
N VAL A 82 9.19 -16.85 3.46
CA VAL A 82 9.82 -15.62 3.96
C VAL A 82 8.81 -14.48 3.95
N SER A 83 8.99 -13.52 4.84
CA SER A 83 8.02 -12.43 5.04
C SER A 83 7.86 -11.51 3.84
N CYS A 84 8.83 -11.47 2.92
CA CYS A 84 8.71 -10.74 1.65
C CYS A 84 7.90 -11.48 0.57
N SER A 85 7.34 -12.66 0.88
CA SER A 85 6.51 -13.49 -0.02
C SER A 85 7.18 -13.97 -1.31
N PHE A 86 8.51 -13.88 -1.42
CA PHE A 86 9.19 -14.37 -2.62
C PHE A 86 9.00 -15.89 -2.75
N PRO A 87 8.42 -16.37 -3.87
CA PRO A 87 8.16 -17.80 -4.06
C PRO A 87 9.44 -18.60 -4.31
N GLU A 88 10.46 -17.93 -4.85
CA GLU A 88 11.78 -18.47 -5.15
C GLU A 88 12.83 -17.46 -4.72
N LEU A 89 13.93 -17.98 -4.18
CA LEU A 89 15.05 -17.18 -3.72
C LEU A 89 16.34 -17.56 -4.49
N PRO A 90 17.27 -16.61 -4.70
CA PRO A 90 18.54 -16.88 -5.37
C PRO A 90 19.33 -18.06 -4.79
N PRO A 91 19.82 -19.02 -5.60
CA PRO A 91 20.43 -20.25 -5.09
C PRO A 91 21.78 -20.05 -4.38
N ASP A 92 22.36 -18.86 -4.42
CA ASP A 92 23.57 -18.54 -3.66
C ASP A 92 23.34 -18.57 -2.14
N GLY A 93 22.09 -18.47 -1.70
CA GLY A 93 21.71 -18.61 -0.31
C GLY A 93 22.00 -17.38 0.53
N PHE A 94 22.32 -16.22 -0.07
CA PHE A 94 22.72 -15.04 0.69
C PHE A 94 21.54 -14.12 0.99
N TYR A 95 20.99 -14.27 2.19
CA TYR A 95 19.78 -13.59 2.60
C TYR A 95 19.92 -12.87 3.93
N ALA A 96 19.12 -11.82 4.08
CA ALA A 96 18.98 -11.04 5.30
C ALA A 96 17.50 -10.89 5.70
N GLY A 97 17.25 -11.10 6.98
CA GLY A 97 16.07 -10.70 7.70
C GLY A 97 16.34 -9.42 8.50
N LEU A 98 15.32 -8.58 8.62
CA LEU A 98 15.41 -7.29 9.30
C LEU A 98 14.61 -7.29 10.60
N SER A 99 15.06 -6.50 11.58
CA SER A 99 14.28 -6.23 12.78
C SER A 99 12.91 -5.62 12.45
N THR A 100 11.93 -5.76 13.35
CA THR A 100 10.60 -5.16 13.17
C THR A 100 10.60 -3.67 12.76
N PRO A 101 11.34 -2.78 13.44
CA PRO A 101 11.36 -1.36 13.04
C PRO A 101 12.01 -1.15 11.66
N ASP A 102 12.99 -1.96 11.28
CA ASP A 102 13.71 -1.81 10.00
C ASP A 102 12.96 -2.47 8.82
N PHE A 103 12.18 -3.51 9.10
CA PHE A 103 11.33 -4.18 8.12
C PHE A 103 10.13 -3.31 7.72
N GLY A 104 9.57 -2.56 8.67
CA GLY A 104 8.46 -1.65 8.44
C GLY A 104 7.26 -2.36 7.80
N ARG A 105 6.80 -1.90 6.64
CA ARG A 105 5.75 -2.56 5.84
C ARG A 105 6.34 -3.34 4.67
N ALA A 106 7.34 -4.16 4.95
CA ALA A 106 8.15 -4.83 3.93
C ALA A 106 8.95 -3.83 3.07
N ASP A 107 9.34 -2.69 3.65
CA ASP A 107 9.81 -1.51 2.89
C ASP A 107 11.09 -1.79 2.09
N LEU A 108 11.96 -2.65 2.62
CA LEU A 108 13.24 -3.05 2.02
C LEU A 108 13.21 -4.42 1.31
N CYS A 109 12.06 -5.09 1.22
CA CYS A 109 11.97 -6.36 0.49
C CYS A 109 12.45 -6.22 -0.96
N GLY A 110 13.33 -7.12 -1.39
CA GLY A 110 13.91 -7.10 -2.74
C GLY A 110 15.15 -6.21 -2.89
N ALA A 111 15.54 -5.49 -1.83
CA ALA A 111 16.77 -4.71 -1.81
C ALA A 111 17.98 -5.53 -1.37
N TYR A 112 19.18 -5.04 -1.67
CA TYR A 112 20.44 -5.68 -1.28
C TYR A 112 21.17 -4.88 -0.21
N LEU A 113 21.82 -5.60 0.71
CA LEU A 113 22.75 -5.04 1.69
C LEU A 113 24.16 -5.54 1.37
N ASP A 114 25.14 -4.63 1.32
CA ASP A 114 26.56 -4.99 1.40
C ASP A 114 26.94 -5.00 2.89
N ILE A 115 27.30 -6.16 3.41
CA ILE A 115 27.56 -6.43 4.83
C ILE A 115 29.04 -6.79 5.00
N ALA A 116 29.74 -6.11 5.89
CA ALA A 116 31.13 -6.36 6.24
C ALA A 116 31.24 -6.82 7.70
N GLY A 117 31.95 -7.91 7.92
CA GLY A 117 32.26 -8.45 9.24
C GLY A 117 33.72 -8.88 9.37
N PRO A 118 34.10 -9.51 10.49
CA PRO A 118 35.49 -9.83 10.82
C PRO A 118 36.25 -10.67 9.77
N ARG A 119 35.56 -11.54 9.02
CA ARG A 119 36.18 -12.46 8.04
C ARG A 119 36.08 -12.00 6.60
N GLY A 120 35.27 -10.98 6.32
CA GLY A 120 35.06 -10.54 4.94
C GLY A 120 33.77 -9.77 4.75
N SER A 121 33.21 -9.87 3.55
CA SER A 121 31.98 -9.19 3.19
C SER A 121 31.10 -10.07 2.32
N VAL A 122 29.80 -9.82 2.37
CA VAL A 122 28.78 -10.50 1.58
C VAL A 122 27.73 -9.49 1.13
N ARG A 123 27.18 -9.71 -0.06
CA ARG A 123 25.96 -9.04 -0.50
C ARG A 123 24.80 -9.98 -0.24
N ALA A 124 23.81 -9.52 0.52
CA ALA A 124 22.64 -10.32 0.87
C ALA A 124 21.34 -9.65 0.41
N LEU A 125 20.41 -10.45 -0.10
CA LEU A 125 19.05 -10.01 -0.46
C LEU A 125 18.18 -9.92 0.80
N VAL A 126 17.45 -8.82 0.97
CA VAL A 126 16.46 -8.68 2.04
C VAL A 126 15.20 -9.44 1.67
N VAL A 127 14.91 -10.49 2.45
CA VAL A 127 13.80 -11.43 2.18
C VAL A 127 12.87 -11.64 3.37
N ASP A 128 13.29 -11.31 4.59
CA ASP A 128 12.54 -11.71 5.78
C ASP A 128 12.43 -10.65 6.87
N HIS A 129 11.53 -10.93 7.81
CA HIS A 129 11.29 -10.18 9.03
C HIS A 129 11.73 -11.04 10.22
N CYS A 130 12.52 -10.46 11.12
CA CYS A 130 12.92 -11.06 12.38
C CYS A 130 12.22 -10.34 13.54
N PRO A 131 11.09 -10.87 14.05
CA PRO A 131 10.36 -10.26 15.16
C PRO A 131 11.16 -10.20 16.47
N ALA A 132 12.07 -11.16 16.67
CA ALA A 132 12.89 -11.27 17.88
C ALA A 132 14.16 -10.40 17.85
N CYS A 133 14.51 -9.83 16.70
CA CYS A 133 15.72 -9.04 16.52
C CYS A 133 15.56 -7.65 17.15
N GLY A 134 16.63 -7.18 17.81
CA GLY A 134 16.73 -5.80 18.26
C GLY A 134 16.81 -4.81 17.08
N PRO A 135 16.50 -3.52 17.29
CA PRO A 135 16.64 -2.50 16.25
C PRO A 135 18.05 -2.48 15.64
N GLY A 136 18.16 -2.44 14.31
CA GLY A 136 19.43 -2.47 13.58
C GLY A 136 20.13 -3.83 13.54
N GLN A 137 19.60 -4.87 14.21
CA GLN A 137 20.16 -6.21 14.15
C GLN A 137 19.75 -6.91 12.84
N LEU A 138 20.72 -7.56 12.20
CA LEU A 138 20.50 -8.39 11.02
C LEU A 138 20.37 -9.87 11.41
N ASP A 139 19.42 -10.56 10.80
CA ASP A 139 19.32 -12.02 10.86
C ASP A 139 19.73 -12.61 9.51
N LEU A 140 20.91 -13.22 9.44
CA LEU A 140 21.47 -13.67 8.18
C LEU A 140 21.18 -15.15 7.95
N SER A 141 21.00 -15.55 6.69
CA SER A 141 21.15 -16.97 6.35
C SER A 141 22.52 -17.50 6.81
N ALA A 142 22.60 -18.77 7.22
CA ALA A 142 23.87 -19.40 7.59
C ALA A 142 24.97 -19.21 6.52
N ALA A 143 24.63 -19.39 5.24
CA ALA A 143 25.55 -19.20 4.12
C ALA A 143 26.11 -17.76 4.06
N ALA A 144 25.30 -16.73 4.29
CA ALA A 144 25.78 -15.35 4.35
C ALA A 144 26.64 -15.08 5.59
N PHE A 145 26.27 -15.63 6.74
CA PHE A 145 27.01 -15.42 7.99
C PHE A 145 28.42 -16.01 7.93
N GLU A 146 28.58 -17.20 7.36
CA GLU A 146 29.89 -17.85 7.17
C GLU A 146 30.85 -17.06 6.27
N ARG A 147 30.33 -16.14 5.43
CA ARG A 147 31.16 -15.23 4.63
C ARG A 147 31.76 -14.08 5.44
N ILE A 148 31.14 -13.73 6.57
CA ILE A 148 31.50 -12.54 7.36
C ILE A 148 32.02 -12.85 8.75
N ALA A 149 31.74 -14.02 9.32
CA ALA A 149 32.16 -14.41 10.67
C ALA A 149 32.32 -15.93 10.84
N ASP A 150 32.81 -16.35 12.00
CA ASP A 150 32.88 -17.76 12.37
C ASP A 150 31.52 -18.22 12.89
N ALA A 151 30.96 -19.29 12.31
CA ALA A 151 29.65 -19.81 12.68
C ALA A 151 29.62 -20.26 14.15
N ASP A 152 30.74 -20.74 14.70
CA ASP A 152 30.84 -21.20 16.09
C ASP A 152 30.66 -20.05 17.10
N GLU A 153 30.86 -18.79 16.69
CA GLU A 153 30.61 -17.62 17.54
C GLU A 153 29.11 -17.28 17.65
N GLY A 154 28.28 -17.68 16.68
CA GLY A 154 26.82 -17.47 16.70
C GLY A 154 26.35 -16.03 16.54
N VAL A 155 27.25 -15.04 16.65
CA VAL A 155 26.96 -13.62 16.59
C VAL A 155 28.20 -12.86 16.13
N ALA A 156 28.01 -11.79 15.35
CA ALA A 156 29.11 -10.97 14.87
C ALA A 156 28.77 -9.49 14.92
N ARG A 157 29.79 -8.65 15.15
CA ARG A 157 29.67 -7.21 14.86
C ARG A 157 29.92 -6.95 13.39
N VAL A 158 29.00 -6.25 12.76
CA VAL A 158 29.04 -5.95 11.32
C VAL A 158 28.80 -4.47 11.06
N GLY A 159 29.31 -3.99 9.93
CA GLY A 159 28.82 -2.77 9.28
C GLY A 159 28.05 -3.17 8.02
N TYR A 160 26.97 -2.45 7.69
CA TYR A 160 26.23 -2.72 6.47
C TYR A 160 25.71 -1.44 5.82
N ARG A 161 25.49 -1.51 4.51
CA ARG A 161 24.89 -0.42 3.75
C ARG A 161 23.91 -0.93 2.72
N LEU A 162 22.88 -0.13 2.44
CA LEU A 162 21.96 -0.39 1.34
C LEU A 162 22.72 -0.24 0.01
N VAL A 163 22.52 -1.20 -0.89
CA VAL A 163 23.09 -1.15 -2.23
C VAL A 163 22.14 -0.40 -3.14
N ARG A 164 22.67 0.60 -3.84
CA ARG A 164 21.96 1.32 -4.89
C ARG A 164 22.29 0.71 -6.25
N ASP A 165 21.26 0.48 -7.05
CA ASP A 165 21.32 0.01 -8.43
C ASP A 165 22.26 -1.21 -8.59
N PRO A 166 22.06 -2.33 -7.84
CA PRO A 166 22.94 -3.50 -7.92
C PRO A 166 23.06 -4.02 -9.36
N GLN A 167 24.28 -4.42 -9.74
CA GLN A 167 24.63 -4.86 -11.09
C GLN A 167 24.97 -6.35 -11.12
N PRO A 168 24.63 -7.07 -12.23
CA PRO A 168 23.84 -6.56 -13.36
C PRO A 168 22.38 -6.31 -12.96
N ALA A 169 21.75 -5.30 -13.56
CA ALA A 169 20.33 -5.03 -13.32
C ALA A 169 19.47 -6.23 -13.76
N GLU A 170 18.71 -6.79 -12.82
CA GLU A 170 17.82 -7.91 -13.05
C GLU A 170 16.60 -7.49 -13.87
N GLU A 171 16.03 -8.45 -14.60
CA GLU A 171 14.72 -8.24 -15.21
C GLU A 171 13.65 -8.25 -14.12
N LEU A 172 12.75 -7.28 -14.16
CA LEU A 172 11.61 -7.26 -13.27
C LEU A 172 10.72 -8.48 -13.53
N THR A 173 10.24 -9.07 -12.46
CA THR A 173 9.15 -10.04 -12.49
C THR A 173 7.99 -9.49 -11.68
N TYR A 174 6.79 -9.93 -12.01
CA TYR A 174 5.63 -9.68 -11.16
C TYR A 174 4.80 -10.95 -10.98
N GLU A 175 4.21 -11.08 -9.81
CA GLU A 175 3.25 -12.13 -9.50
C GLU A 175 1.91 -11.50 -9.15
N VAL A 176 0.86 -11.97 -9.81
CA VAL A 176 -0.53 -11.67 -9.46
C VAL A 176 -0.95 -12.66 -8.38
N LYS A 177 -1.31 -12.13 -7.20
CA LYS A 177 -1.65 -12.94 -6.02
C LYS A 177 -2.81 -13.89 -6.31
N GLN A 178 -2.78 -15.09 -5.72
CA GLN A 178 -3.73 -16.18 -5.99
C GLN A 178 -5.22 -15.86 -5.78
N ASP A 179 -5.53 -14.92 -4.89
CA ASP A 179 -6.88 -14.45 -4.58
C ASP A 179 -7.29 -13.18 -5.36
N SER A 180 -6.54 -12.84 -6.41
CA SER A 180 -6.85 -11.71 -7.28
C SER A 180 -8.08 -11.96 -8.16
N SER A 181 -8.79 -10.87 -8.47
CA SER A 181 -10.01 -10.83 -9.27
C SER A 181 -10.24 -9.41 -9.82
N ALA A 182 -11.30 -9.20 -10.59
CA ALA A 182 -11.66 -7.87 -11.09
C ALA A 182 -12.02 -6.85 -9.98
N SER A 183 -12.46 -7.32 -8.80
CA SER A 183 -12.84 -6.46 -7.67
C SER A 183 -11.69 -6.16 -6.72
N TRP A 184 -10.61 -6.94 -6.77
CA TRP A 184 -9.42 -6.76 -5.94
C TRP A 184 -8.26 -7.55 -6.53
N PHE A 185 -7.07 -6.97 -6.57
CA PHE A 185 -5.87 -7.74 -6.95
C PHE A 185 -4.65 -7.29 -6.13
N GLY A 186 -3.66 -8.18 -6.09
CA GLY A 186 -2.35 -7.94 -5.48
C GLY A 186 -1.23 -8.25 -6.46
N LEU A 187 -0.20 -7.40 -6.48
CA LEU A 187 1.02 -7.59 -7.25
C LEU A 187 2.23 -7.68 -6.32
N LEU A 188 3.02 -8.74 -6.48
CA LEU A 188 4.36 -8.85 -5.88
C LEU A 188 5.39 -8.60 -6.98
N PHE A 189 6.40 -7.78 -6.71
CA PHE A 189 7.48 -7.51 -7.67
C PHE A 189 8.78 -8.15 -7.19
N GLY A 190 9.50 -8.79 -8.13
CA GLY A 190 10.84 -9.34 -7.91
C GLY A 190 11.85 -8.75 -8.89
N GLY A 191 13.14 -8.93 -8.62
CA GLY A 191 14.22 -8.37 -9.44
C GLY A 191 14.30 -6.84 -9.39
N THR A 192 13.80 -6.22 -8.32
CA THR A 192 13.73 -4.76 -8.20
C THR A 192 15.09 -4.15 -7.94
N GLY A 193 15.98 -4.85 -7.24
CA GLY A 193 17.33 -4.39 -6.85
C GLY A 193 17.33 -3.29 -5.79
N ASN A 194 16.47 -2.29 -5.97
CA ASN A 194 16.23 -1.18 -5.05
C ASN A 194 14.88 -1.35 -4.32
N PRO A 195 14.73 -0.71 -3.15
CA PRO A 195 13.43 -0.58 -2.49
C PRO A 195 12.43 0.18 -3.36
N LEU A 196 11.22 -0.36 -3.52
CA LEU A 196 10.15 0.36 -4.21
C LEU A 196 9.58 1.49 -3.33
N ARG A 197 9.17 2.59 -3.95
CA ARG A 197 8.51 3.70 -3.27
C ARG A 197 7.03 3.75 -3.60
N GLU A 198 6.70 3.53 -4.87
CA GLU A 198 5.35 3.66 -5.38
C GLU A 198 5.09 2.61 -6.46
N VAL A 199 3.87 2.07 -6.46
CA VAL A 199 3.32 1.31 -7.58
C VAL A 199 1.96 1.89 -7.90
N ALA A 200 1.70 2.15 -9.18
CA ALA A 200 0.39 2.59 -9.65
C ALA A 200 -0.03 1.79 -10.88
N VAL A 201 -1.33 1.66 -11.11
CA VAL A 201 -1.88 1.07 -12.34
C VAL A 201 -2.85 2.01 -13.03
N ARG A 202 -3.00 1.86 -14.34
CA ARG A 202 -4.09 2.46 -15.10
C ARG A 202 -4.62 1.46 -16.13
N PRO A 203 -5.89 1.56 -16.56
CA PRO A 203 -6.38 0.75 -17.68
C PRO A 203 -5.51 0.95 -18.92
N ALA A 204 -5.25 -0.13 -19.67
CA ALA A 204 -4.48 -0.05 -20.92
C ALA A 204 -5.14 0.86 -21.97
N ALA A 205 -6.47 1.00 -21.92
CA ALA A 205 -7.25 1.94 -22.74
C ALA A 205 -7.07 3.42 -22.35
N GLY A 206 -6.31 3.71 -21.30
CA GLY A 206 -6.13 5.04 -20.75
C GLY A 206 -7.00 5.34 -19.52
N GLY A 207 -6.71 6.47 -18.87
CA GLY A 207 -7.34 6.88 -17.63
C GLY A 207 -6.32 7.33 -16.58
N PRO A 208 -6.79 7.75 -15.39
CA PRO A 208 -5.91 8.19 -14.32
C PRO A 208 -5.12 7.02 -13.74
N TRP A 209 -3.89 7.30 -13.31
CA TRP A 209 -3.11 6.40 -12.47
C TRP A 209 -3.78 6.22 -11.11
N ARG A 210 -3.84 4.99 -10.66
CA ARG A 210 -4.40 4.59 -9.37
C ARG A 210 -3.30 3.96 -8.53
N PRO A 211 -2.92 4.58 -7.41
CA PRO A 211 -1.86 4.05 -6.57
C PRO A 211 -2.30 2.75 -5.89
N LEU A 212 -1.37 1.80 -5.80
CA LEU A 212 -1.53 0.58 -5.02
C LEU A 212 -1.02 0.81 -3.61
N THR A 213 -1.51 0.01 -2.67
CA THR A 213 -1.05 0.04 -1.27
C THR A 213 -0.19 -1.19 -0.98
N ARG A 214 1.10 -0.97 -0.63
CA ARG A 214 2.01 -2.02 -0.15
C ARG A 214 1.50 -2.63 1.16
N ARG A 215 1.51 -3.94 1.29
CA ARG A 215 1.14 -4.70 2.48
C ARG A 215 2.39 -5.23 3.19
N ALA A 216 2.23 -5.68 4.43
CA ALA A 216 3.35 -6.19 5.24
C ALA A 216 3.97 -7.48 4.67
N ASP A 217 3.27 -8.16 3.76
CA ASP A 217 3.72 -9.34 3.01
C ASP A 217 4.33 -8.98 1.65
N ASN A 218 4.72 -7.70 1.45
CA ASN A 218 5.31 -7.14 0.22
C ASN A 218 4.38 -7.04 -1.00
N TYR A 219 3.12 -7.47 -0.92
CA TYR A 219 2.17 -7.29 -2.01
C TYR A 219 1.65 -5.84 -2.11
N TRP A 220 1.56 -5.33 -3.33
CA TRP A 220 0.91 -4.07 -3.66
C TRP A 220 -0.53 -4.34 -4.09
N THR A 221 -1.50 -3.73 -3.42
CA THR A 221 -2.92 -4.12 -3.57
C THR A 221 -3.82 -2.95 -3.99
N LEU A 222 -4.87 -3.25 -4.76
CA LEU A 222 -5.90 -2.29 -5.16
C LEU A 222 -7.26 -2.98 -5.34
N SER A 223 -8.31 -2.35 -4.80
CA SER A 223 -9.71 -2.76 -5.01
C SER A 223 -10.36 -2.00 -6.16
N GLY A 224 -11.31 -2.63 -6.84
CA GLY A 224 -12.18 -2.02 -7.84
C GLY A 224 -11.43 -1.54 -9.08
N ALA A 225 -10.36 -2.23 -9.48
CA ALA A 225 -9.61 -1.91 -10.71
C ALA A 225 -10.34 -2.35 -11.98
N GLY A 226 -11.25 -3.33 -11.86
CA GLY A 226 -11.88 -3.97 -13.00
C GLY A 226 -11.04 -5.13 -13.52
N PRO A 227 -11.43 -5.73 -14.66
CA PRO A 227 -10.77 -6.92 -15.19
C PRO A 227 -9.40 -6.67 -15.83
N GLY A 228 -9.00 -5.41 -16.05
CA GLY A 228 -7.81 -5.07 -16.83
C GLY A 228 -8.03 -5.22 -18.34
N PRO A 229 -6.95 -5.32 -19.15
CA PRO A 229 -5.56 -5.25 -18.71
C PRO A 229 -5.15 -3.84 -18.26
N PHE A 230 -4.06 -3.78 -17.49
CA PHE A 230 -3.50 -2.55 -16.95
C PHE A 230 -2.09 -2.31 -17.47
N THR A 231 -1.70 -1.04 -17.50
CA THR A 231 -0.29 -0.66 -17.41
C THR A 231 0.02 -0.45 -15.94
N ALA A 232 1.04 -1.12 -15.42
CA ALA A 232 1.61 -0.85 -14.10
C ALA A 232 2.85 0.04 -14.23
N ARG A 233 3.02 0.97 -13.31
CA ARG A 233 4.21 1.81 -13.17
C ARG A 233 4.83 1.55 -11.81
N VAL A 234 6.10 1.23 -11.81
CA VAL A 234 6.88 0.86 -10.63
C VAL A 234 7.98 1.90 -10.46
N THR A 235 8.03 2.55 -9.30
CA THR A 235 8.99 3.62 -9.01
C THR A 235 9.76 3.29 -7.74
N ASP A 236 11.09 3.36 -7.78
CA ASP A 236 11.94 3.13 -6.61
C ASP A 236 12.17 4.39 -5.75
N VAL A 237 12.88 4.20 -4.64
CA VAL A 237 13.26 5.29 -3.71
C VAL A 237 14.29 6.27 -4.31
N TYR A 238 14.94 5.92 -5.41
CA TYR A 238 15.92 6.75 -6.11
C TYR A 238 15.32 7.49 -7.32
N GLY A 239 14.06 7.25 -7.63
CA GLY A 239 13.34 7.87 -8.73
C GLY A 239 13.48 7.14 -10.07
N ASN A 240 14.08 5.94 -10.09
CA ASN A 240 14.02 5.10 -11.28
C ASN A 240 12.59 4.59 -11.46
N GLU A 241 12.17 4.42 -12.72
CA GLU A 241 10.81 4.06 -13.07
C GLU A 241 10.79 3.05 -14.22
N ALA A 242 9.89 2.07 -14.12
CA ALA A 242 9.59 1.14 -15.19
C ALA A 242 8.08 1.00 -15.37
N GLU A 243 7.64 0.92 -16.62
CA GLU A 243 6.26 0.56 -16.98
C GLU A 243 6.19 -0.88 -17.46
N ILE A 244 5.14 -1.59 -17.04
CA ILE A 244 4.83 -2.97 -17.40
C ILE A 244 3.45 -2.96 -18.05
N THR A 245 3.35 -3.35 -19.31
CA THR A 245 2.09 -3.40 -20.05
C THR A 245 1.38 -4.73 -19.84
N ASP A 246 0.09 -4.77 -20.20
CA ASP A 246 -0.70 -6.00 -20.30
C ASP A 246 -0.82 -6.80 -18.99
N VAL A 247 -0.76 -6.11 -17.85
CA VAL A 247 -0.97 -6.73 -16.53
C VAL A 247 -2.44 -7.09 -16.38
N THR A 248 -2.75 -8.39 -16.29
CA THR A 248 -4.10 -8.90 -16.04
C THR A 248 -4.30 -9.20 -14.55
N VAL A 249 -5.55 -9.44 -14.15
CA VAL A 249 -5.88 -9.92 -12.79
C VAL A 249 -5.75 -11.44 -12.64
N GLU A 250 -5.23 -12.13 -13.65
CA GLU A 250 -5.09 -13.58 -13.66
C GLU A 250 -3.92 -14.02 -12.77
N PRO A 251 -4.17 -14.84 -11.74
CA PRO A 251 -3.12 -15.34 -10.85
C PRO A 251 -1.98 -16.02 -11.60
N GLY A 252 -0.75 -15.73 -11.18
CA GLY A 252 0.43 -16.32 -11.81
C GLY A 252 1.63 -15.40 -11.73
N ARG A 253 2.78 -15.94 -12.13
CA ARG A 253 4.06 -15.23 -12.19
C ARG A 253 4.42 -14.96 -13.64
N TYR A 254 4.87 -13.74 -13.89
CA TYR A 254 5.11 -13.23 -15.23
C TYR A 254 6.45 -12.48 -15.29
N ALA A 255 7.10 -12.57 -16.43
CA ALA A 255 8.26 -11.75 -16.78
C ALA A 255 7.77 -10.36 -17.22
N ALA A 256 8.33 -9.29 -16.65
CA ALA A 256 7.94 -7.94 -17.02
C ALA A 256 8.65 -7.45 -18.29
N ARG A 257 9.71 -8.15 -18.74
CA ARG A 257 10.50 -7.82 -19.95
C ARG A 257 11.08 -6.40 -19.94
N THR A 258 11.30 -5.88 -18.74
CA THR A 258 11.87 -4.56 -18.49
C THR A 258 12.72 -4.61 -17.22
N ARG A 259 13.57 -3.60 -17.03
CA ARG A 259 14.39 -3.45 -15.82
C ARG A 259 14.01 -2.16 -15.14
N LEU A 260 14.14 -2.12 -13.82
CA LEU A 260 13.79 -0.92 -13.05
C LEU A 260 14.72 0.26 -13.32
N TYR A 261 15.99 -0.03 -13.56
CA TYR A 261 17.04 0.94 -13.88
C TYR A 261 17.98 0.38 -14.95
N SER A 262 18.70 1.27 -15.62
CA SER A 262 19.70 0.93 -16.62
C SER A 262 21.00 1.69 -16.35
N GLY A 263 22.14 1.03 -16.53
CA GLY A 263 23.46 1.62 -16.28
C GLY A 263 23.94 1.51 -14.83
N ALA A 264 25.19 1.92 -14.60
CA ALA A 264 25.79 2.01 -13.27
C ALA A 264 25.21 3.21 -12.49
N PRO A 265 25.13 3.16 -11.15
CA PRO A 265 24.54 4.21 -10.34
C PRO A 265 25.18 5.57 -10.64
N SER A 266 24.37 6.52 -11.13
CA SER A 266 24.79 7.92 -11.26
C SER A 266 24.64 8.58 -9.89
N PHE A 267 25.74 8.80 -9.17
CA PHE A 267 25.74 9.47 -7.85
C PHE A 267 25.31 10.95 -7.87
N THR A 268 24.87 11.46 -9.02
CA THR A 268 24.53 12.86 -9.25
C THR A 268 23.12 13.25 -8.76
N SER A 269 22.25 12.28 -8.48
CA SER A 269 20.91 12.57 -7.99
C SER A 269 20.86 12.39 -6.47
N ALA A 270 21.16 13.47 -5.74
CA ALA A 270 20.76 13.56 -4.34
C ALA A 270 19.22 13.39 -4.24
N PRO A 271 18.68 12.80 -3.16
CA PRO A 271 17.24 12.72 -2.97
C PRO A 271 16.64 14.13 -3.03
N VAL A 272 15.73 14.36 -3.98
CA VAL A 272 15.09 15.67 -4.17
C VAL A 272 14.15 15.93 -3.00
N LEU A 273 14.60 16.70 -2.02
CA LEU A 273 13.75 17.39 -1.06
C LEU A 273 13.19 18.65 -1.73
N ALA A 274 11.93 18.58 -2.16
CA ALA A 274 11.20 19.76 -2.62
C ALA A 274 11.02 20.74 -1.45
N THR A 275 11.82 21.81 -1.43
CA THR A 275 11.69 22.89 -0.45
C THR A 275 10.66 23.89 -0.96
N SER A 276 9.45 23.89 -0.41
CA SER A 276 8.47 24.95 -0.69
C SER A 276 8.72 26.13 0.26
N ALA A 277 9.53 27.09 -0.16
CA ALA A 277 9.52 28.43 0.43
C ALA A 277 8.36 29.22 -0.19
N GLY A 278 7.42 29.67 0.64
CA GLY A 278 6.29 30.47 0.21
C GLY A 278 5.57 31.07 1.40
N THR A 279 6.19 32.08 2.03
CA THR A 279 5.58 32.94 3.05
C THR A 279 4.54 33.86 2.40
N GLY A 280 3.28 33.44 2.38
CA GLY A 280 2.14 34.31 2.10
C GLY A 280 1.68 35.01 3.38
N ALA A 281 2.03 36.28 3.54
CA ALA A 281 1.49 37.14 4.59
C ALA A 281 0.01 37.44 4.31
N VAL A 282 -0.89 37.09 5.23
CA VAL A 282 -2.30 37.48 5.19
C VAL A 282 -2.48 38.69 6.10
N ALA A 283 -2.69 39.86 5.50
CA ALA A 283 -3.11 41.06 6.19
C ALA A 283 -4.62 41.02 6.41
N SER A 284 -5.06 41.14 7.66
CA SER A 284 -6.45 41.35 8.03
C SER A 284 -6.79 42.85 8.00
N ARG A 285 -7.81 43.23 7.23
CA ARG A 285 -8.53 44.49 7.41
C ARG A 285 -10.02 44.21 7.45
N CYS A 286 -10.64 44.56 8.57
CA CYS A 286 -12.07 44.83 8.65
C CYS A 286 -12.28 46.34 8.40
N GLU A 287 -13.21 46.68 7.53
CA GLU A 287 -13.85 48.00 7.50
C GLU A 287 -15.38 47.82 7.57
N ARG A 288 -16.03 48.88 8.08
CA ARG A 288 -17.27 48.92 8.87
C ARG A 288 -18.52 48.27 8.29
#